data_AF-A0A091LR70-F1
#
_entry.id   AF-A0A091LR70-F1
#
_cell.length_a   1.000
_cell.length_b   1.000
_cell.length_c   1.000
_cell.angle_alpha   90.00
_cell.angle_beta   90.00
_cell.angle_gamma   90.00
#
_symmetry.space_group_name_H-M   'P 1'
#
loop_
_entity.id
_entity.type
_entity.pdbx_description
1 polymer ?
#
loop_
_entity_poly.entity_id
_entity_poly.type
_entity_poly.pdbx_seq_one_letter_code
_entity_poly.pdbx_strand_id
1 'polypeptide(L)'
;AVLRGGPLPGVYRLRQLHFHWGSSDDHGSEHVVNGVRYAGELHLLHWNPKYSNYLDAVRRTDGIAVLAIFLQVGKTPKPEMKRILEEINAIKTKGKEAPFPNFDPSILFPKSHDYWTYHGSFTTPPCEECITWIVLREPIVVSSDQMAKLRSLSKNAENEPNLPLVDNWRPTQPRYFRMVSASF
;
A
#
# COMPACT_ATOMS: atom_id res chain seq x y z
N ALA A 1 9.19 10.37 9.09
CA ALA A 1 8.81 9.09 9.70
C ALA A 1 9.81 8.00 9.33
N VAL A 2 10.06 7.03 10.21
CA VAL A 2 10.97 5.90 9.97
C VAL A 2 10.35 4.58 10.42
N LEU A 3 10.76 3.47 9.81
CA LEU A 3 10.42 2.10 10.17
C LEU A 3 11.68 1.38 10.69
N ARG A 4 11.55 0.59 11.76
CA ARG A 4 12.67 -0.14 12.38
C ARG A 4 12.16 -1.39 13.12
N GLY A 5 13.05 -2.36 13.34
CA GLY A 5 12.73 -3.62 14.02
C GLY A 5 12.13 -4.67 13.07
N GLY A 6 11.50 -5.68 13.64
CA GLY A 6 10.98 -6.82 12.89
C GLY A 6 12.08 -7.52 12.07
N PRO A 7 11.88 -7.80 10.76
CA PRO A 7 12.87 -8.46 9.92
C PRO A 7 13.96 -7.50 9.38
N LEU A 8 13.90 -6.20 9.69
CA LEU A 8 14.75 -5.20 9.07
C LEU A 8 16.13 -5.13 9.75
N PRO A 9 17.23 -5.07 8.98
CA PRO A 9 18.58 -4.97 9.53
C PRO A 9 18.92 -3.59 10.12
N GLY A 10 18.01 -2.62 10.01
CA GLY A 10 18.24 -1.25 10.43
C GLY A 10 17.02 -0.36 10.27
N VAL A 11 17.26 0.95 10.25
CA VAL A 11 16.20 1.97 10.12
C VAL A 11 15.94 2.25 8.64
N TYR A 12 14.68 2.27 8.22
CA TYR A 12 14.25 2.61 6.86
C TYR A 12 13.44 3.91 6.88
N ARG A 13 13.67 4.80 5.91
CA ARG A 13 13.00 6.11 5.82
C ARG A 13 11.75 5.98 4.96
N LEU A 14 10.61 6.45 5.46
CA LEU A 14 9.38 6.54 4.67
C LEU A 14 9.62 7.46 3.47
N ARG A 15 9.22 7.01 2.27
CA ARG A 15 9.27 7.80 1.04
C ARG A 15 7.88 8.22 0.55
N GLN A 16 6.94 7.28 0.55
CA GLN A 16 5.58 7.49 0.06
C GLN A 16 4.63 6.46 0.65
N LEU A 17 3.34 6.67 0.42
CA LEU A 17 2.33 5.64 0.50
C LEU A 17 1.46 5.65 -0.75
N HIS A 18 0.84 4.52 -1.05
CA HIS A 18 -0.14 4.37 -2.14
C HIS A 18 -1.11 3.24 -1.84
N PHE A 19 -2.19 3.16 -2.61
CA PHE A 19 -3.23 2.15 -2.46
C PHE A 19 -3.44 1.37 -3.76
N HIS A 20 -3.77 0.09 -3.61
CA HIS A 20 -4.36 -0.75 -4.64
C HIS A 20 -5.82 -1.05 -4.24
N TRP A 21 -6.75 -1.05 -5.19
CA TRP A 21 -8.16 -1.31 -4.94
C TRP A 21 -8.86 -1.90 -6.16
N GLY A 22 -9.96 -2.63 -5.89
CA GLY A 22 -10.77 -3.28 -6.92
C GLY A 22 -11.92 -2.41 -7.40
N SER A 23 -12.60 -2.87 -8.44
CA SER A 23 -13.83 -2.26 -8.95
C SER A 23 -15.05 -2.45 -8.02
N SER A 24 -15.02 -3.44 -7.13
CA SER A 24 -16.03 -3.70 -6.09
C SER A 24 -15.41 -4.03 -4.73
N ASP A 25 -16.23 -4.17 -3.69
CA ASP A 25 -15.80 -4.31 -2.29
C ASP A 25 -15.26 -5.72 -1.95
N ASP A 26 -15.49 -6.71 -2.82
CA ASP A 26 -15.12 -8.11 -2.64
C ASP A 26 -13.70 -8.45 -3.13
N HIS A 27 -13.01 -7.51 -3.77
CA HIS A 27 -11.63 -7.68 -4.24
C HIS A 27 -10.89 -6.35 -4.37
N GLY A 28 -9.56 -6.42 -4.51
CA GLY A 28 -8.72 -5.25 -4.70
C GLY A 28 -7.35 -5.30 -4.02
N SER A 29 -7.19 -6.13 -2.99
CA SER A 29 -5.88 -6.40 -2.42
C SER A 29 -5.00 -7.19 -3.39
N GLU A 30 -3.69 -6.92 -3.35
CA GLU A 30 -2.71 -7.66 -4.15
C GLU A 30 -2.39 -8.98 -3.46
N HIS A 31 -2.13 -8.93 -2.15
CA HIS A 31 -1.98 -10.11 -1.32
C HIS A 31 -3.32 -10.80 -1.05
N VAL A 32 -3.23 -12.12 -0.85
CA VAL A 32 -4.36 -13.02 -0.58
C VAL A 32 -4.01 -13.90 0.59
N VAL A 33 -4.87 -13.96 1.60
CA VAL A 33 -4.66 -14.79 2.80
C VAL A 33 -5.66 -15.95 2.77
N ASN A 34 -5.18 -17.19 2.65
CA ASN A 34 -6.02 -18.39 2.60
C ASN A 34 -7.16 -18.31 1.56
N GLY A 35 -6.87 -17.75 0.39
CA GLY A 35 -7.86 -17.55 -0.69
C GLY A 35 -8.75 -16.31 -0.53
N VAL A 36 -8.66 -15.58 0.58
CA VAL A 36 -9.46 -14.37 0.83
C VAL A 36 -8.73 -13.14 0.31
N ARG A 37 -9.44 -12.35 -0.51
CA ARG A 37 -9.06 -11.00 -0.93
C ARG A 37 -9.80 -9.95 -0.10
N TYR A 38 -9.19 -8.78 0.02
CA TYR A 38 -9.76 -7.60 0.64
C TYR A 38 -10.11 -6.54 -0.43
N ALA A 39 -10.89 -5.53 -0.07
CA ALA A 39 -11.34 -4.49 -0.99
C ALA A 39 -10.21 -3.61 -1.55
N GLY A 40 -9.09 -3.56 -0.82
CA GLY A 40 -7.88 -2.85 -1.22
C GLY A 40 -6.71 -3.15 -0.29
N GLU A 41 -5.57 -2.55 -0.59
CA GLU A 41 -4.33 -2.70 0.15
C GLU A 41 -3.53 -1.39 0.12
N LEU A 42 -3.12 -0.92 1.31
CA LEU A 42 -2.27 0.24 1.51
C LEU A 42 -0.82 -0.21 1.60
N HIS A 43 0.06 0.41 0.82
CA HIS A 43 1.50 0.23 0.89
C HIS A 43 2.18 1.48 1.40
N LEU A 44 2.98 1.34 2.47
CA LEU A 44 3.89 2.37 2.94
C LEU A 44 5.32 1.97 2.55
N LEU A 45 5.88 2.70 1.59
CA LEU A 45 7.18 2.40 1.03
C LEU A 45 8.29 3.11 1.80
N HIS A 46 9.25 2.34 2.28
CA HIS A 46 10.42 2.82 2.99
C HIS A 46 11.71 2.37 2.29
N TRP A 47 12.78 3.15 2.41
CA TRP A 47 14.08 2.82 1.82
C TRP A 47 15.21 2.87 2.86
N ASN A 48 16.21 2.03 2.66
CA ASN A 48 17.33 1.86 3.57
C ASN A 48 18.38 2.98 3.36
N PRO A 49 18.56 3.90 4.33
CA PRO A 49 19.50 5.01 4.22
C PRO A 49 20.97 4.59 4.40
N LYS A 50 21.26 3.30 4.61
CA LYS A 50 22.64 2.79 4.48
C LYS A 50 23.14 2.91 3.04
N TYR A 51 22.22 2.97 2.07
CA TYR A 51 22.52 3.25 0.68
C TYR A 51 22.49 4.75 0.40
N SER A 52 23.30 5.16 -0.57
CA SER A 52 23.58 6.58 -0.84
C SER A 52 22.30 7.39 -1.16
N ASN A 53 21.35 6.78 -1.85
CA ASN A 53 20.07 7.37 -2.19
C ASN A 53 19.05 6.27 -2.53
N TYR A 54 17.81 6.66 -2.78
CA TYR A 54 16.73 5.75 -3.14
C TYR A 54 17.02 4.90 -4.39
N LEU A 55 17.62 5.48 -5.44
CA LEU A 55 17.90 4.75 -6.69
C LEU A 55 18.97 3.67 -6.49
N ASP A 56 19.95 3.94 -5.63
CA ASP A 56 20.92 2.92 -5.20
C ASP A 56 20.25 1.85 -4.35
N ALA A 57 19.36 2.23 -3.42
CA ALA A 57 18.61 1.28 -2.60
C ALA A 57 17.77 0.30 -3.45
N VAL A 58 17.04 0.77 -4.46
CA VAL A 58 16.21 -0.09 -5.34
C VAL A 58 17.03 -1.20 -6.04
N ARG A 59 18.35 -1.06 -6.15
CA ARG A 59 19.25 -2.07 -6.75
C ARG A 59 19.77 -3.11 -5.75
N ARG A 60 19.23 -3.14 -4.54
CA ARG A 60 19.74 -3.94 -3.43
C ARG A 60 18.62 -4.79 -2.85
N THR A 61 18.91 -6.05 -2.56
CA THR A 61 17.91 -7.02 -2.08
C THR A 61 17.26 -6.62 -0.75
N ASP A 62 17.94 -5.82 0.07
CA ASP A 62 17.40 -5.21 1.30
C ASP A 62 17.36 -3.67 1.20
N GLY A 63 17.09 -3.17 0.00
CA GLY A 63 16.99 -1.73 -0.27
C GLY A 63 15.70 -1.11 0.20
N ILE A 64 14.60 -1.85 0.07
CA ILE A 64 13.24 -1.36 0.28
C ILE A 64 12.53 -2.21 1.32
N ALA A 65 11.73 -1.56 2.15
CA ALA A 65 10.77 -2.21 3.03
C ALA A 65 9.38 -1.66 2.75
N VAL A 66 8.41 -2.55 2.54
CA VAL A 66 7.00 -2.15 2.37
C VAL A 66 6.19 -2.69 3.53
N LEU A 67 5.56 -1.78 4.27
CA LEU A 67 4.52 -2.12 5.22
C LEU A 67 3.18 -2.12 4.48
N ALA A 68 2.52 -3.27 4.44
CA ALA A 68 1.25 -3.46 3.75
C ALA A 68 0.10 -3.65 4.75
N ILE A 69 -1.03 -3.01 4.49
CA ILE A 69 -2.21 -3.04 5.35
C ILE A 69 -3.44 -3.28 4.48
N PHE A 70 -4.20 -4.34 4.78
CA PHE A 70 -5.44 -4.65 4.08
C PHE A 70 -6.56 -3.66 4.42
N LEU A 71 -7.41 -3.33 3.43
CA LEU A 71 -8.62 -2.53 3.60
C LEU A 71 -9.84 -3.45 3.55
N GLN A 72 -10.52 -3.61 4.68
CA GLN A 72 -11.74 -4.42 4.80
C GLN A 72 -12.97 -3.52 4.89
N VAL A 73 -13.98 -3.77 4.06
CA VAL A 73 -15.26 -3.05 4.18
C VAL A 73 -16.02 -3.52 5.42
N GLY A 74 -16.49 -2.58 6.25
CA GLY A 74 -17.19 -2.88 7.48
C GLY A 74 -17.93 -1.69 8.10
N LYS A 75 -18.57 -1.94 9.26
CA LYS A 75 -19.51 -0.99 9.91
C LYS A 75 -18.85 0.12 10.72
N THR A 76 -17.64 -0.10 11.21
CA THR A 76 -16.87 0.85 12.04
C THR A 76 -15.62 1.29 11.27
N PRO A 77 -15.78 2.15 10.25
CA PRO A 77 -14.66 2.61 9.44
C PRO A 77 -13.67 3.41 10.27
N LYS A 78 -12.40 3.30 9.91
CA LYS A 78 -11.31 4.07 10.49
C LYS A 78 -11.50 5.56 10.12
N PRO A 79 -11.81 6.43 11.09
CA PRO A 79 -12.16 7.82 10.80
C PRO A 79 -10.98 8.60 10.19
N GLU A 80 -9.75 8.22 10.50
CA GLU A 80 -8.54 8.88 10.01
C GLU A 80 -8.36 8.75 8.49
N MET A 81 -8.98 7.75 7.84
CA MET A 81 -9.00 7.65 6.38
C MET A 81 -9.61 8.89 5.71
N LYS A 82 -10.51 9.62 6.40
CA LYS A 82 -11.09 10.87 5.90
C LYS A 82 -10.03 11.88 5.47
N ARG A 83 -8.89 11.93 6.18
CA ARG A 83 -7.80 12.87 5.89
C ARG A 83 -7.22 12.71 4.48
N ILE A 84 -7.20 11.49 3.95
CA ILE A 84 -6.77 11.22 2.56
C ILE A 84 -7.93 11.47 1.59
N LEU A 85 -9.13 11.02 1.95
CA LEU A 85 -10.29 11.04 1.04
C LEU A 85 -10.81 12.45 0.74
N GLU A 86 -10.56 13.42 1.62
CA GLU A 86 -10.90 14.83 1.39
C GLU A 86 -10.13 15.44 0.22
N GLU A 87 -8.94 14.92 -0.10
CA GLU A 87 -8.09 15.45 -1.18
C GLU A 87 -8.42 14.86 -2.56
N ILE A 88 -9.22 13.79 -2.63
CA ILE A 88 -9.49 13.07 -3.90
C ILE A 88 -10.03 13.98 -5.01
N ASN A 89 -10.83 14.99 -4.65
CA ASN A 89 -11.37 15.92 -5.65
C ASN A 89 -10.29 16.83 -6.24
N ALA A 90 -9.25 17.18 -5.48
CA ALA A 90 -8.15 18.02 -5.95
C ALA A 90 -7.20 17.26 -6.90
N ILE A 91 -7.13 15.93 -6.77
CA ILE A 91 -6.27 15.05 -7.57
C ILE A 91 -7.06 14.09 -8.48
N LYS A 92 -8.25 14.52 -8.91
CA LYS A 92 -9.24 13.66 -9.58
C LYS A 92 -8.71 12.94 -10.83
N THR A 93 -7.85 13.60 -11.59
CA THR A 93 -7.37 13.16 -12.91
C THR A 93 -5.86 13.01 -12.93
N LYS A 94 -5.36 12.20 -13.88
CA LYS A 94 -3.93 11.91 -14.03
C LYS A 94 -3.11 13.19 -14.17
N GLY A 95 -2.02 13.27 -13.42
CA GLY A 95 -1.07 14.39 -13.45
C GLY A 95 -1.45 15.57 -12.54
N LYS A 96 -2.61 15.52 -11.86
CA LYS A 96 -2.93 16.48 -10.82
C LYS A 96 -2.18 16.15 -9.53
N GLU A 97 -1.73 17.20 -8.86
CA GLU A 97 -1.04 17.14 -7.57
C GLU A 97 -1.61 18.23 -6.66
N ALA A 98 -1.65 17.97 -5.35
CA ALA A 98 -2.10 18.92 -4.35
C ALA A 98 -1.16 18.86 -3.12
N PRO A 99 -0.88 20.00 -2.45
CA PRO A 99 -0.12 20.00 -1.21
C PRO A 99 -0.80 19.18 -0.12
N PHE A 100 -0.07 18.26 0.50
CA PHE A 100 -0.57 17.42 1.60
C PHE A 100 0.36 17.47 2.82
N PRO A 101 0.46 18.62 3.51
CA PRO A 101 1.36 18.77 4.65
C PRO A 101 0.82 18.10 5.91
N ASN A 102 1.73 17.83 6.85
CA ASN A 102 1.43 17.40 8.22
C ASN A 102 0.58 16.11 8.31
N PHE A 103 0.93 15.11 7.51
CA PHE A 103 0.31 13.80 7.56
C PHE A 103 1.21 12.78 8.25
N ASP A 104 0.76 12.23 9.37
CA ASP A 104 1.37 11.06 10.00
C ASP A 104 0.62 9.79 9.56
N PRO A 105 1.23 8.91 8.75
CA PRO A 105 0.54 7.72 8.26
C PRO A 105 0.32 6.65 9.35
N SER A 106 0.98 6.74 10.51
CA SER A 106 0.80 5.79 11.61
C SER A 106 -0.62 5.82 12.17
N ILE A 107 -1.33 6.93 11.99
CA ILE A 107 -2.74 7.07 12.35
C ILE A 107 -3.64 6.10 11.58
N LEU A 108 -3.16 5.52 10.48
CA LEU A 108 -3.90 4.53 9.72
C LEU A 108 -3.74 3.11 10.26
N PHE A 109 -2.81 2.85 11.17
CA PHE A 109 -2.48 1.47 11.55
C PHE A 109 -3.62 0.79 12.34
N PRO A 110 -3.78 -0.54 12.17
CA PRO A 110 -4.64 -1.36 13.02
C PRO A 110 -4.10 -1.42 14.46
N LYS A 111 -4.84 -2.06 15.37
CA LYS A 111 -4.43 -2.16 16.78
C LYS A 111 -3.29 -3.16 16.98
N SER A 112 -3.41 -4.34 16.37
CA SER A 112 -2.37 -5.36 16.34
C SER A 112 -1.35 -5.03 15.27
N HIS A 113 -0.08 -5.22 15.61
CA HIS A 113 1.03 -5.12 14.67
C HIS A 113 1.59 -6.49 14.29
N ASP A 114 0.83 -7.57 14.52
CA ASP A 114 1.20 -8.90 14.02
C ASP A 114 1.33 -8.88 12.51
N TYR A 115 2.36 -9.53 11.97
CA TYR A 115 2.66 -9.47 10.55
C TYR A 115 3.20 -10.78 9.99
N TRP A 116 3.08 -10.91 8.67
CA TRP A 116 3.88 -11.82 7.86
C TRP A 116 5.01 -11.07 7.17
N THR A 117 6.11 -11.76 6.91
CA THR A 117 7.24 -11.18 6.16
C THR A 117 7.87 -12.16 5.18
N TYR A 118 8.31 -11.63 4.04
CA TYR A 118 9.03 -12.35 3.00
C TYR A 118 9.79 -11.39 2.07
N HIS A 119 10.74 -11.91 1.29
CA HIS A 119 11.42 -11.14 0.25
C HIS A 119 10.68 -11.19 -1.09
N GLY A 120 10.50 -10.04 -1.74
CA GLY A 120 9.78 -9.95 -3.00
C GLY A 120 10.17 -8.72 -3.81
N SER A 121 9.25 -8.33 -4.69
CA SER A 121 9.44 -7.26 -5.64
C SER A 121 8.44 -6.13 -5.46
N PHE A 122 8.64 -5.04 -6.19
CA PHE A 122 7.56 -4.14 -6.53
C PHE A 122 6.43 -4.88 -7.26
N THR A 123 5.20 -4.42 -7.05
CA THR A 123 4.01 -4.92 -7.75
C THR A 123 3.67 -4.10 -9.00
N THR A 124 4.40 -3.03 -9.24
CA THR A 124 4.35 -2.21 -10.45
C THR A 124 5.68 -2.28 -11.22
N PRO A 125 5.69 -2.17 -12.56
CA PRO A 125 6.92 -2.05 -13.33
C PRO A 125 7.85 -0.96 -12.78
N PRO A 126 9.18 -1.18 -12.72
CA PRO A 126 9.94 -2.28 -13.33
C PRO A 126 10.00 -3.60 -12.53
N CYS A 127 9.24 -3.74 -11.44
CA CYS A 127 9.15 -4.95 -10.64
C CYS A 127 10.49 -5.42 -10.01
N GLU A 128 11.34 -4.50 -9.56
CA GLU A 128 12.63 -4.85 -8.94
C GLU A 128 12.46 -5.70 -7.68
N GLU A 129 13.28 -6.75 -7.55
CA GLU A 129 13.29 -7.70 -6.42
C GLU A 129 14.13 -7.19 -5.25
N CYS A 130 13.73 -6.06 -4.67
CA CYS A 130 14.46 -5.35 -3.62
C CYS A 130 13.66 -5.12 -2.34
N ILE A 131 12.50 -5.78 -2.20
CA ILE A 131 11.53 -5.49 -1.14
C ILE A 131 11.57 -6.56 -0.04
N THR A 132 11.74 -6.12 1.19
CA THR A 132 11.30 -6.87 2.38
C THR A 132 9.86 -6.48 2.69
N TRP A 133 8.92 -7.41 2.48
CA TRP A 133 7.51 -7.20 2.76
C TRP A 133 7.22 -7.40 4.24
N ILE A 134 6.39 -6.53 4.80
CA ILE A 134 5.81 -6.65 6.14
C ILE A 134 4.31 -6.45 5.98
N VAL A 135 3.55 -7.55 5.93
CA VAL A 135 2.11 -7.53 5.68
C VAL A 135 1.38 -7.70 7.00
N LEU A 136 0.70 -6.66 7.47
CA LEU A 136 -0.04 -6.72 8.74
C LEU A 136 -1.20 -7.70 8.65
N ARG A 137 -1.37 -8.49 9.71
CA ARG A 137 -2.44 -9.49 9.83
C ARG A 137 -3.81 -8.85 10.01
N GLU A 138 -3.89 -7.81 10.84
CA GLU A 138 -5.14 -7.10 11.10
C GLU A 138 -5.41 -6.07 9.98
N PRO A 139 -6.56 -6.17 9.26
CA PRO A 139 -6.95 -5.16 8.29
C PRO A 139 -7.43 -3.88 8.99
N ILE A 140 -7.37 -2.77 8.28
CA ILE A 140 -8.11 -1.57 8.67
C ILE A 140 -9.53 -1.63 8.10
N VAL A 141 -10.50 -1.20 8.89
CA VAL A 141 -11.89 -1.16 8.44
C VAL A 141 -12.13 0.15 7.68
N VAL A 142 -12.75 0.07 6.52
CA VAL A 142 -13.22 1.19 5.71
C VAL A 142 -14.70 1.03 5.38
N SER A 143 -15.41 2.09 5.02
CA SER A 143 -16.80 1.97 4.55
C SER A 143 -16.86 1.81 3.03
N SER A 144 -17.97 1.29 2.52
CA SER A 144 -18.22 1.20 1.06
C SER A 144 -18.12 2.59 0.41
N ASP A 145 -18.64 3.64 1.07
CA ASP A 145 -18.54 5.04 0.59
C ASP A 145 -17.11 5.56 0.52
N GLN A 146 -16.24 5.14 1.45
CA GLN A 146 -14.82 5.48 1.42
C GLN A 146 -14.13 4.81 0.24
N MET A 147 -14.45 3.54 -0.03
CA MET A 147 -13.95 2.83 -1.21
C MET A 147 -14.49 3.43 -2.51
N ALA A 148 -15.77 3.82 -2.57
CA ALA A 148 -16.36 4.49 -3.71
C ALA A 148 -15.66 5.82 -4.05
N LYS A 149 -15.17 6.56 -3.05
CA LYS A 149 -14.37 7.76 -3.25
C LYS A 149 -13.03 7.45 -3.92
N LEU A 150 -12.31 6.40 -3.49
CA LEU A 150 -11.08 5.95 -4.16
C LEU A 150 -11.35 5.57 -5.63
N ARG A 151 -12.40 4.78 -5.87
CA ARG A 151 -12.83 4.37 -7.22
C ARG A 151 -13.29 5.53 -8.12
N SER A 152 -13.50 6.71 -7.54
CA SER A 152 -13.92 7.89 -8.28
C SER A 152 -12.77 8.65 -8.95
N LEU A 153 -11.50 8.30 -8.67
CA LEU A 153 -10.34 8.82 -9.39
C LEU A 153 -10.37 8.39 -10.86
N SER A 154 -9.68 9.12 -11.74
CA SER A 154 -9.60 8.85 -13.17
C SER A 154 -8.19 8.41 -13.58
N LYS A 155 -8.10 7.39 -14.43
CA LYS A 155 -6.85 6.97 -15.11
C LYS A 155 -6.37 8.01 -16.11
N ASN A 156 -7.31 8.81 -16.62
CA ASN A 156 -7.10 9.74 -17.71
C ASN A 156 -6.85 11.16 -17.20
N ALA A 157 -6.25 11.99 -18.05
CA ALA A 157 -5.99 13.39 -17.77
C ALA A 157 -7.29 14.22 -17.84
N GLU A 158 -7.25 15.47 -17.37
CA GLU A 158 -8.42 16.37 -17.33
C GLU A 158 -9.08 16.63 -18.70
N ASN A 159 -8.28 16.61 -19.78
CA ASN A 159 -8.74 16.86 -21.15
C ASN A 159 -9.11 15.57 -21.92
N GLU A 160 -9.19 14.44 -21.23
CA GLU A 160 -9.51 13.13 -21.80
C GLU A 160 -10.86 12.62 -21.25
N PRO A 161 -11.55 11.71 -21.95
CA PRO A 161 -12.76 11.09 -21.43
C PRO A 161 -12.51 10.45 -20.06
N ASN A 162 -13.44 10.65 -19.12
CA ASN A 162 -13.29 10.06 -17.79
C ASN A 162 -13.21 8.53 -17.88
N LEU A 163 -12.13 7.96 -17.33
CA LEU A 163 -11.93 6.52 -17.22
C LEU A 163 -11.65 6.17 -15.76
N PRO A 164 -12.58 5.53 -15.04
CA PRO A 164 -12.39 5.22 -13.62
C PRO A 164 -11.10 4.46 -13.33
N LEU A 165 -10.32 4.94 -12.36
CA LEU A 165 -9.17 4.24 -11.79
C LEU A 165 -9.69 3.16 -10.86
N VAL A 166 -9.91 1.99 -11.42
CA VAL A 166 -10.25 0.76 -10.72
C VAL A 166 -9.34 -0.38 -11.21
N ASP A 167 -9.25 -1.42 -10.39
CA ASP A 167 -8.48 -2.63 -10.65
C ASP A 167 -6.99 -2.35 -10.91
N ASN A 168 -6.40 -1.49 -10.07
CA ASN A 168 -4.97 -1.16 -10.13
C ASN A 168 -4.10 -2.13 -9.30
N TRP A 169 -4.53 -3.39 -9.17
CA TRP A 169 -3.86 -4.44 -8.40
C TRP A 169 -3.26 -5.51 -9.33
N ARG A 170 -2.11 -6.07 -8.94
CA ARG A 170 -1.43 -7.17 -9.64
C ARG A 170 -1.93 -8.52 -9.13
N PRO A 171 -2.17 -9.51 -10.02
CA PRO A 171 -2.44 -10.89 -9.61
C PRO A 171 -1.30 -11.50 -8.80
N THR A 172 -1.62 -12.52 -8.00
CA THR A 172 -0.63 -13.29 -7.23
C THR A 172 0.41 -13.92 -8.14
N GLN A 173 1.67 -13.87 -7.74
CA GLN A 173 2.80 -14.44 -8.48
C GLN A 173 3.23 -15.78 -7.88
N PRO A 174 3.96 -16.63 -8.62
CA PRO A 174 4.46 -17.89 -8.07
C PRO A 174 5.33 -17.66 -6.83
N ARG A 175 5.04 -18.40 -5.74
CA ARG A 175 5.83 -18.33 -4.50
C ARG A 175 7.27 -18.83 -4.69
N TYR A 176 7.47 -19.78 -5.61
CA TYR A 176 8.71 -20.53 -5.76
C TYR A 176 9.18 -21.09 -4.39
N PHE A 177 10.48 -21.00 -4.09
CA PHE A 177 11.07 -21.52 -2.86
C PHE A 177 11.01 -20.56 -1.67
N ARG A 178 10.33 -19.42 -1.81
CA ARG A 178 10.29 -18.40 -0.75
C ARG A 178 9.43 -18.87 0.42
N MET A 179 9.98 -18.77 1.62
CA MET A 179 9.22 -18.95 2.86
C MET A 179 8.58 -17.64 3.30
N VAL A 180 7.40 -17.74 3.91
CA VAL A 180 6.72 -16.62 4.56
C VAL A 180 6.78 -16.89 6.06
N SER A 181 7.38 -15.96 6.80
CA SER A 181 7.46 -16.04 8.27
C SER A 181 6.32 -15.25 8.91
N ALA A 182 5.83 -15.71 10.06
CA ALA A 182 4.83 -15.00 10.87
C ALA A 182 5.46 -14.52 12.18
N SER A 183 4.99 -13.41 12.73
CA SER A 183 5.46 -12.86 14.02
C SER A 183 4.69 -13.37 15.24
N PHE A 184 3.74 -14.30 15.05
CA PHE A 184 2.74 -14.74 16.03
C PHE A 184 2.55 -16.26 15.99
#